data_AF-A0A643ILX9-F1
#
_entry.id   AF-A0A643ILX9-F1
#
_cell.length_a   1.000
_cell.length_b   1.000
_cell.length_c   1.000
_cell.angle_alpha   90.00
_cell.angle_beta   90.00
_cell.angle_gamma   90.00
#
_symmetry.space_group_name_H-M   'P 1'
#
loop_
_entity.id
_entity.type
_entity.pdbx_description
1 polymer ?
#
loop_
_entity_poly.entity_id
_entity_poly.type
_entity_poly.pdbx_seq_one_letter_code
_entity_poly.pdbx_strand_id
1 'polypeptide(L)'
;FSTCWIRVAQNWAGADWGHMAIPRIGQEVIVDYLDGDCDQPIVTGRTYRATNRPPYALPDHKILSTIKSKEYKGSRANELRIDDTTAQISAALMSDHGASALHLGYLTHPRPEGGKPRGEGFELRTDEHGAVRAAKGLLLSTEEQLRAGAGHLDRGVVVQVLEAAL
;
A
#
# COMPACT_ATOMS: atom_id res chain seq x y z
N PHE A 1 8.96 -3.27 -36.63
CA PHE A 1 9.89 -4.19 -35.94
C PHE A 1 9.15 -4.87 -34.80
N SER A 2 9.18 -6.20 -34.74
CA SER A 2 8.65 -7.01 -33.64
C SER A 2 9.80 -7.78 -33.01
N THR A 3 9.87 -7.83 -31.69
CA THR A 3 10.83 -8.66 -30.95
C THR A 3 10.19 -10.02 -30.63
N CYS A 4 10.98 -10.97 -30.13
CA CYS A 4 10.45 -12.17 -29.48
C CYS A 4 9.79 -11.83 -28.12
N TRP A 5 9.15 -12.82 -27.49
CA TRP A 5 8.72 -12.73 -26.10
C TRP A 5 9.91 -12.86 -25.16
N ILE A 6 10.02 -11.93 -24.22
CA ILE A 6 11.16 -11.84 -23.29
C ILE A 6 10.64 -12.04 -21.86
N ARG A 7 11.34 -12.87 -21.07
CA ARG A 7 11.00 -13.10 -19.65
C ARG A 7 11.36 -11.88 -18.82
N VAL A 8 10.66 -11.70 -17.69
CA VAL A 8 10.85 -10.56 -16.78
C VAL A 8 11.12 -11.07 -15.37
N ALA A 9 12.28 -10.71 -14.81
CA ALA A 9 12.62 -10.97 -13.43
C ALA A 9 11.57 -10.35 -12.49
N GLN A 10 11.23 -11.07 -11.43
CA GLN A 10 10.32 -10.61 -10.36
C GLN A 10 11.08 -10.52 -9.05
N ASN A 11 10.62 -9.67 -8.13
CA ASN A 11 11.21 -9.53 -6.80
C ASN A 11 11.13 -10.85 -5.99
N TRP A 12 10.08 -11.64 -6.20
CA TRP A 12 9.87 -12.93 -5.56
C TRP A 12 9.02 -13.82 -6.46
N ALA A 13 9.49 -15.00 -6.84
CA ALA A 13 8.77 -15.92 -7.72
C ALA A 13 8.90 -17.36 -7.23
N GLY A 14 7.76 -18.03 -7.04
CA GLY A 14 7.65 -19.46 -6.75
C GLY A 14 6.58 -20.12 -7.65
N ALA A 15 6.36 -21.41 -7.46
CA ALA A 15 5.37 -22.17 -8.22
C ALA A 15 3.94 -21.76 -7.84
N ASP A 16 3.32 -20.87 -8.63
CA ASP A 16 1.99 -20.28 -8.42
C ASP A 16 1.84 -19.35 -7.20
N TRP A 17 2.95 -18.79 -6.72
CA TRP A 17 2.96 -17.78 -5.65
C TRP A 17 4.12 -16.78 -5.83
N GLY A 18 3.99 -15.57 -5.28
CA GLY A 18 5.02 -14.53 -5.35
C GLY A 18 4.50 -13.14 -5.76
N HIS A 19 5.40 -12.30 -6.25
CA HIS A 19 5.13 -10.95 -6.74
C HIS A 19 5.07 -10.93 -8.28
N MET A 20 4.07 -10.24 -8.84
CA MET A 20 3.91 -10.09 -10.28
C MET A 20 3.64 -8.62 -10.62
N ALA A 21 4.60 -7.97 -11.28
CA ALA A 21 4.41 -6.66 -11.87
C ALA A 21 4.80 -6.73 -13.35
N ILE A 22 3.84 -6.58 -14.26
CA ILE A 22 4.09 -6.70 -15.71
C ILE A 22 4.51 -5.33 -16.28
N PRO A 23 5.56 -5.24 -17.14
CA PRO A 23 5.88 -4.00 -17.83
C PRO A 23 4.74 -3.56 -18.75
N ARG A 24 4.37 -2.29 -18.70
CA ARG A 24 3.37 -1.71 -19.59
C ARG A 24 4.04 -1.01 -20.77
N ILE A 25 3.32 -0.95 -21.89
CA ILE A 25 3.78 -0.24 -23.10
C ILE A 25 4.22 1.18 -22.74
N GLY A 26 5.40 1.56 -23.22
CA GLY A 26 6.01 2.87 -22.98
C GLY A 26 6.90 2.95 -21.73
N GLN A 27 6.94 1.92 -20.87
CA GLN A 27 7.89 1.84 -19.75
C GLN A 27 9.29 1.48 -20.23
N GLU A 28 10.30 2.03 -19.54
CA GLU A 28 11.69 1.66 -19.76
C GLU A 28 12.02 0.40 -18.95
N VAL A 29 12.76 -0.51 -19.56
CA VAL A 29 13.19 -1.78 -18.97
C VAL A 29 14.68 -1.95 -19.20
N ILE A 30 15.36 -2.58 -18.25
CA ILE A 30 16.75 -3.00 -18.39
C ILE A 30 16.71 -4.42 -18.94
N VAL A 31 17.28 -4.61 -20.12
CA VAL A 31 17.44 -5.93 -20.76
C VAL A 31 18.88 -6.36 -20.57
N ASP A 32 19.05 -7.56 -20.04
CA ASP A 32 20.31 -8.29 -19.95
C ASP A 32 20.25 -9.52 -20.86
N TYR A 33 21.38 -10.18 -21.06
CA TYR A 33 21.55 -11.29 -21.98
C TYR A 33 22.18 -12.48 -21.24
N LEU A 34 21.50 -13.62 -21.23
CA LEU A 34 21.98 -14.81 -20.52
C LEU A 34 23.31 -15.27 -21.14
N ASP A 35 24.35 -15.42 -20.30
CA ASP A 35 25.71 -15.75 -20.71
C ASP A 35 26.30 -14.81 -21.79
N GLY A 36 25.77 -13.59 -21.91
CA GLY A 36 26.15 -12.62 -22.94
C GLY A 36 25.59 -12.92 -24.34
N ASP A 37 24.70 -13.90 -24.48
CA ASP A 37 24.07 -14.27 -25.76
C ASP A 37 22.90 -13.33 -26.10
N CYS A 38 23.07 -12.53 -27.17
CA CYS A 38 22.06 -11.56 -27.59
C CYS A 38 20.73 -12.18 -28.04
N ASP A 39 20.73 -13.48 -28.37
CA ASP A 39 19.53 -14.22 -28.74
C ASP A 39 18.74 -14.72 -27.50
N GLN A 40 19.28 -14.56 -26.29
CA GLN A 40 18.66 -14.94 -25.03
C GLN A 40 18.43 -13.75 -24.07
N PRO A 41 17.61 -12.76 -24.46
CA PRO A 41 17.35 -11.60 -23.62
C PRO A 41 16.50 -11.96 -22.40
N ILE A 42 16.70 -11.22 -21.31
CA ILE A 42 15.87 -11.24 -20.11
C ILE A 42 15.75 -9.81 -19.54
N VAL A 43 14.55 -9.41 -19.14
CA VAL A 43 14.37 -8.13 -18.44
C VAL A 43 14.74 -8.32 -16.97
N THR A 44 15.73 -7.57 -16.48
CA THR A 44 16.25 -7.68 -15.11
C THR A 44 15.82 -6.54 -14.20
N GLY A 45 15.36 -5.43 -14.76
CA GLY A 45 14.99 -4.26 -13.97
C GLY A 45 14.20 -3.21 -14.74
N ARG A 46 13.90 -2.10 -14.06
CA ARG A 46 13.20 -0.93 -14.60
C ARG A 46 13.73 0.33 -14.00
N THR A 47 13.60 1.41 -14.75
CA THR A 47 14.06 2.74 -14.40
C THR A 47 12.96 3.77 -14.68
N TYR A 48 12.92 4.81 -13.85
CA TYR A 48 12.21 6.03 -14.19
C TYR A 48 13.08 6.86 -15.14
N ARG A 49 12.44 7.62 -16.03
CA ARG A 49 13.09 8.54 -16.99
C ARG A 49 12.35 9.86 -17.05
N ALA A 50 12.89 10.86 -17.76
CA ALA A 50 12.27 12.19 -17.83
C ALA A 50 10.78 12.20 -18.25
N THR A 51 10.37 11.26 -19.11
CA THR A 51 8.98 11.10 -19.57
C THR A 51 8.15 10.09 -18.78
N ASN A 52 8.77 9.27 -17.92
CA ASN A 52 8.11 8.40 -16.94
C ASN A 52 8.72 8.67 -15.58
N ARG A 53 8.22 9.72 -14.92
CA ARG A 53 8.76 10.21 -13.64
C ARG A 53 8.38 9.28 -12.47
N PRO A 54 9.14 9.32 -11.35
CA PRO A 54 8.73 8.64 -10.12
C PRO A 54 7.34 9.13 -9.64
N PRO A 55 6.62 8.32 -8.84
CA PRO A 55 5.28 8.66 -8.35
C PRO A 55 5.20 9.97 -7.56
N TYR A 56 6.30 10.34 -6.90
CA TYR A 56 6.45 11.56 -6.12
C TYR A 56 7.65 12.36 -6.63
N ALA A 57 7.56 13.69 -6.54
CA ALA A 57 8.68 14.57 -6.88
C ALA A 57 9.88 14.30 -5.95
N LEU A 58 11.06 14.16 -6.56
CA LEU A 58 12.33 13.99 -5.85
C LEU A 58 13.23 15.19 -6.14
N PRO A 59 14.03 15.65 -5.15
CA PRO A 59 14.27 15.04 -3.84
C PRO A 59 13.25 15.39 -2.73
N ASP A 60 12.23 16.19 -3.04
CA ASP A 60 11.30 16.76 -2.05
C ASP A 60 10.56 15.70 -1.21
N HIS A 61 10.23 14.56 -1.81
CA HIS A 61 9.53 13.45 -1.15
C HIS A 61 10.40 12.20 -0.95
N LYS A 62 11.71 12.38 -0.74
CA LYS A 62 12.67 11.28 -0.50
C LYS A 62 12.38 10.40 0.71
N ILE A 63 11.54 10.88 1.62
CA ILE A 63 11.10 10.18 2.84
C ILE A 63 9.86 9.30 2.62
N LEU A 64 9.32 9.28 1.39
CA LEU A 64 8.19 8.43 1.01
C LEU A 64 8.68 7.17 0.32
N SER A 65 8.13 6.03 0.74
CA SER A 65 8.22 4.76 0.03
C SER A 65 6.83 4.35 -0.45
N THR A 66 6.71 3.84 -1.68
CA THR A 66 5.40 3.54 -2.27
C THR A 66 5.40 2.36 -3.23
N ILE A 67 4.30 1.61 -3.22
CA ILE A 67 3.89 0.72 -4.30
C ILE A 67 2.61 1.31 -4.88
N LYS A 68 2.75 2.06 -5.99
CA LYS A 68 1.64 2.72 -6.67
C LYS A 68 1.34 2.05 -8.01
N SER A 69 0.09 1.64 -8.18
CA SER A 69 -0.42 1.10 -9.43
C SER A 69 -1.03 2.20 -10.30
N LYS A 70 -1.44 1.82 -11.51
CA LYS A 70 -2.25 2.66 -12.40
C LYS A 70 -3.39 1.81 -12.93
N GLU A 71 -4.59 2.36 -12.99
CA GLU A 71 -5.74 1.77 -13.64
C GLU A 71 -5.40 1.43 -15.09
N TYR A 72 -5.87 0.27 -15.54
CA TYR A 72 -5.66 -0.14 -16.92
C TYR A 72 -6.57 0.67 -17.85
N LYS A 73 -5.98 1.38 -18.81
CA LYS A 73 -6.70 2.31 -19.72
C LYS A 73 -7.49 3.42 -19.02
N GLY A 74 -7.20 3.68 -17.75
CA GLY A 74 -7.79 4.77 -16.97
C GLY A 74 -6.73 5.63 -16.29
N SER A 75 -7.18 6.47 -15.38
CA SER A 75 -6.36 7.46 -14.68
C SER A 75 -6.23 7.21 -13.18
N ARG A 76 -7.03 6.31 -12.61
CA ARG A 76 -7.03 6.03 -11.17
C ARG A 76 -5.83 5.19 -10.75
N ALA A 77 -5.61 5.07 -9.45
CA ALA A 77 -4.56 4.26 -8.85
C ALA A 77 -5.03 3.57 -7.57
N ASN A 78 -4.34 2.48 -7.24
CA ASN A 78 -4.23 1.96 -5.89
C ASN A 78 -2.80 2.16 -5.40
N GLU A 79 -2.63 2.43 -4.12
CA GLU A 79 -1.32 2.76 -3.55
C GLU A 79 -1.16 2.23 -2.13
N LEU A 80 -0.06 1.52 -1.87
CA LEU A 80 0.50 1.36 -0.53
C LEU A 80 1.60 2.40 -0.35
N ARG A 81 1.46 3.28 0.65
CA ARG A 81 2.42 4.36 0.95
C ARG A 81 2.91 4.25 2.38
N ILE A 82 4.22 4.41 2.55
CA ILE A 82 4.91 4.52 3.84
C ILE A 82 5.57 5.89 3.86
N ASP A 83 5.38 6.62 4.96
CA ASP A 83 5.87 7.98 5.15
C ASP A 83 6.76 8.02 6.39
N ASP A 84 8.06 8.19 6.20
CA ASP A 84 9.07 8.20 7.27
C ASP A 84 9.37 9.62 7.77
N THR A 85 8.41 10.55 7.66
CA THR A 85 8.54 11.90 8.23
C THR A 85 8.78 11.79 9.74
N THR A 86 9.87 12.39 10.25
CA THR A 86 10.21 12.39 11.68
C THR A 86 9.04 12.84 12.55
N ALA A 87 8.73 12.07 13.59
CA ALA A 87 7.59 12.29 14.50
C ALA A 87 6.19 12.27 13.85
N GLN A 88 6.10 11.93 12.56
CA GLN A 88 4.85 11.89 11.78
C GLN A 88 4.78 10.64 10.90
N ILE A 89 5.33 9.52 11.41
CA ILE A 89 5.35 8.27 10.65
C ILE A 89 3.92 7.81 10.35
N SER A 90 3.69 7.35 9.13
CA SER A 90 2.38 6.85 8.73
C SER A 90 2.45 5.80 7.64
N ALA A 91 1.41 4.98 7.57
CA ALA A 91 1.21 4.03 6.49
C ALA A 91 -0.22 4.15 5.96
N ALA A 92 -0.40 3.99 4.65
CA ALA A 92 -1.71 4.06 4.03
C ALA A 92 -1.86 3.05 2.89
N LEU A 93 -3.01 2.37 2.85
CA LEU A 93 -3.49 1.64 1.68
C LEU A 93 -4.68 2.42 1.10
N MET A 94 -4.55 2.88 -0.14
CA MET A 94 -5.47 3.82 -0.76
C MET A 94 -5.93 3.33 -2.12
N SER A 95 -7.18 3.64 -2.46
CA SER A 95 -7.79 3.47 -3.77
C SER A 95 -8.49 4.76 -4.16
N ASP A 96 -8.21 5.27 -5.36
CA ASP A 96 -8.94 6.42 -5.90
C ASP A 96 -10.44 6.11 -6.10
N HIS A 97 -10.80 4.82 -6.24
CA HIS A 97 -12.20 4.42 -6.32
C HIS A 97 -12.90 4.62 -4.97
N GLY A 98 -13.92 5.48 -4.96
CA GLY A 98 -14.67 5.87 -3.77
C GLY A 98 -13.81 6.56 -2.71
N ALA A 99 -12.64 7.11 -3.11
CA ALA A 99 -11.65 7.68 -2.20
C ALA A 99 -11.37 6.78 -0.97
N SER A 100 -11.36 5.47 -1.17
CA SER A 100 -11.36 4.48 -0.10
C SER A 100 -9.95 4.28 0.43
N ALA A 101 -9.76 4.35 1.74
CA ALA A 101 -8.43 4.22 2.34
C ALA A 101 -8.45 3.69 3.77
N LEU A 102 -7.41 2.92 4.10
CA LEU A 102 -6.99 2.62 5.46
C LEU A 102 -5.72 3.44 5.77
N HIS A 103 -5.79 4.31 6.76
CA HIS A 103 -4.68 5.12 7.24
C HIS A 103 -4.26 4.68 8.64
N LEU A 104 -2.96 4.65 8.92
CA LEU A 104 -2.35 4.27 10.19
C LEU A 104 -1.26 5.28 10.59
N GLY A 105 -1.12 5.55 11.89
CA GLY A 105 -0.10 6.44 12.44
C GLY A 105 -0.54 7.91 12.47
N TYR A 106 0.33 8.80 12.00
CA TYR A 106 0.05 10.23 11.95
C TYR A 106 -0.81 10.58 10.72
N LEU A 107 -2.06 11.00 10.95
CA LEU A 107 -3.03 11.22 9.89
C LEU A 107 -2.89 12.66 9.36
N THR A 108 -2.52 12.79 8.08
CA THR A 108 -2.51 14.08 7.38
C THR A 108 -3.59 14.12 6.31
N HIS A 109 -4.03 15.32 5.93
CA HIS A 109 -4.73 15.47 4.66
C HIS A 109 -3.85 15.00 3.47
N PRO A 110 -4.44 14.49 2.37
CA PRO A 110 -3.69 14.05 1.19
C PRO A 110 -2.74 15.14 0.66
N ARG A 111 -1.52 14.71 0.31
CA ARG A 111 -0.36 15.53 -0.06
C ARG A 111 -0.34 15.91 -1.55
N PRO A 112 0.43 16.95 -1.95
CA PRO A 112 1.89 16.81 -2.05
C PRO A 112 2.70 17.41 -0.89
N GLU A 113 2.33 18.54 -0.30
CA GLU A 113 3.26 19.31 0.57
C GLU A 113 2.89 19.34 2.06
N GLY A 114 2.73 18.17 2.70
CA GLY A 114 2.53 18.12 4.16
C GLY A 114 1.17 18.65 4.60
N GLY A 115 0.12 17.96 4.14
CA GLY A 115 -1.26 18.28 4.49
C GLY A 115 -1.45 18.45 6.00
N LYS A 116 -2.36 19.35 6.38
CA LYS A 116 -2.63 19.68 7.79
C LYS A 116 -2.83 18.41 8.62
N PRO A 117 -2.31 18.36 9.85
CA PRO A 117 -2.62 17.27 10.78
C PRO A 117 -4.12 17.12 10.92
N ARG A 118 -4.59 15.87 10.87
CA ARG A 118 -6.01 15.51 10.93
C ARG A 118 -6.32 14.64 12.14
N GLY A 119 -5.33 13.92 12.66
CA GLY A 119 -5.46 13.09 13.86
C GLY A 119 -4.30 12.10 13.99
N GLU A 120 -4.41 11.21 14.96
CA GLU A 120 -3.45 10.13 15.22
C GLU A 120 -4.21 8.81 15.45
N GLY A 121 -3.57 7.68 15.16
CA GLY A 121 -4.14 6.35 15.35
C GLY A 121 -4.44 5.65 14.02
N PHE A 122 -5.71 5.33 13.75
CA PHE A 122 -6.11 4.75 12.48
C PHE A 122 -7.43 5.32 11.98
N GLU A 123 -7.65 5.27 10.67
CA GLU A 123 -8.93 5.59 10.05
C GLU A 123 -9.18 4.65 8.88
N LEU A 124 -10.39 4.09 8.81
CA LEU A 124 -10.95 3.50 7.60
C LEU A 124 -12.01 4.45 7.04
N ARG A 125 -11.82 4.94 5.81
CA ARG A 125 -12.77 5.86 5.15
C ARG A 125 -13.13 5.40 3.74
N THR A 126 -14.32 5.79 3.30
CA THR A 126 -14.79 5.68 1.92
C THR A 126 -15.91 6.70 1.69
N ASP A 127 -16.01 7.22 0.48
CA ASP A 127 -17.12 8.08 0.05
C ASP A 127 -18.30 7.24 -0.49
N GLU A 128 -18.13 5.92 -0.56
CA GLU A 128 -19.12 4.93 -0.98
C GLU A 128 -19.70 4.18 0.24
N HIS A 129 -20.48 3.13 0.01
CA HIS A 129 -21.03 2.31 1.09
C HIS A 129 -19.96 1.41 1.75
N GLY A 130 -19.90 1.45 3.09
CA GLY A 130 -19.07 0.55 3.91
C GLY A 130 -19.88 -0.59 4.53
N ALA A 131 -19.25 -1.77 4.67
CA ALA A 131 -19.80 -2.89 5.42
C ALA A 131 -18.71 -3.61 6.22
N VAL A 132 -18.94 -3.82 7.53
CA VAL A 132 -18.08 -4.62 8.40
C VAL A 132 -18.83 -5.91 8.74
N ARG A 133 -18.20 -7.06 8.50
CA ARG A 133 -18.83 -8.38 8.71
C ARG A 133 -17.85 -9.32 9.41
N ALA A 134 -18.28 -9.93 10.52
CA ALA A 134 -17.50 -10.90 11.26
C ALA A 134 -18.40 -12.06 11.71
N ALA A 135 -18.32 -13.19 11.01
CA ALA A 135 -19.20 -14.35 11.24
C ALA A 135 -19.03 -14.98 12.64
N LYS A 136 -17.89 -14.74 13.31
CA LYS A 136 -17.59 -15.21 14.66
C LYS A 136 -17.75 -14.12 15.74
N GLY A 137 -18.36 -12.98 15.39
CA GLY A 137 -18.56 -11.83 16.27
C GLY A 137 -17.60 -10.67 15.98
N LEU A 138 -18.02 -9.47 16.38
CA LEU A 138 -17.25 -8.22 16.26
C LEU A 138 -17.14 -7.60 17.67
N LEU A 139 -15.91 -7.35 18.12
CA LEU A 139 -15.66 -6.59 19.35
C LEU A 139 -15.30 -5.16 18.99
N LEU A 140 -16.14 -4.21 19.40
CA LEU A 140 -15.86 -2.78 19.38
C LEU A 140 -15.90 -2.31 20.83
N SER A 141 -14.76 -1.88 21.36
CA SER A 141 -14.61 -1.48 22.74
C SER A 141 -13.80 -0.20 22.83
N THR A 142 -14.07 0.59 23.86
CA THR A 142 -13.27 1.75 24.28
C THR A 142 -12.47 1.47 25.54
N GLU A 143 -12.46 0.21 26.01
CA GLU A 143 -11.67 -0.21 27.16
C GLU A 143 -10.18 -0.13 26.85
N GLU A 144 -9.40 0.26 27.86
CA GLU A 144 -7.97 0.43 27.70
C GLU A 144 -7.26 -0.92 27.58
N GLN A 145 -6.65 -1.17 26.41
CA GLN A 145 -5.78 -2.32 26.17
C GLN A 145 -4.53 -1.88 25.40
N LEU A 146 -3.68 -1.08 26.05
CA LEU A 146 -2.47 -0.57 25.43
C LEU A 146 -1.50 -1.70 25.06
N ARG A 147 -0.80 -1.52 23.94
CA ARG A 147 0.25 -2.42 23.43
C ARG A 147 -0.20 -3.87 23.20
N ALA A 148 -1.50 -4.10 23.01
CA ALA A 148 -2.08 -5.44 22.81
C ALA A 148 -1.63 -6.45 23.89
N GLY A 149 -1.52 -6.01 25.15
CA GLY A 149 -0.98 -6.84 26.25
C GLY A 149 -1.84 -8.05 26.64
N ALA A 150 -3.14 -8.01 26.37
CA ALA A 150 -4.06 -9.14 26.55
C ALA A 150 -4.48 -9.76 25.21
N GLY A 151 -5.31 -10.81 25.24
CA GLY A 151 -5.82 -11.45 24.02
C GLY A 151 -6.63 -10.48 23.13
N HIS A 152 -6.62 -10.70 21.81
CA HIS A 152 -7.26 -9.76 20.86
C HIS A 152 -8.79 -9.61 21.00
N LEU A 153 -9.44 -10.53 21.73
CA LEU A 153 -10.87 -10.56 22.05
C LEU A 153 -11.09 -10.66 23.56
N ASP A 154 -10.07 -10.33 24.35
CA ASP A 154 -10.26 -10.20 25.79
C ASP A 154 -11.32 -9.14 26.07
N ARG A 155 -12.24 -9.50 26.95
CA ARG A 155 -13.43 -8.75 27.30
C ARG A 155 -13.81 -8.97 28.75
N GLY A 156 -12.84 -9.39 29.59
CA GLY A 156 -13.08 -9.63 31.01
C GLY A 156 -13.67 -8.41 31.72
N VAL A 157 -13.15 -7.22 31.39
CA VAL A 157 -13.67 -5.94 31.91
C VAL A 157 -15.09 -5.67 31.39
N VAL A 158 -15.34 -5.82 30.08
CA VAL A 158 -16.70 -5.69 29.50
C VAL A 158 -17.70 -6.57 30.25
N VAL A 159 -17.35 -7.85 30.45
CA VAL A 159 -18.22 -8.82 31.13
C VAL A 159 -18.51 -8.38 32.56
N GLN A 160 -17.48 -7.98 33.32
CA GLN A 160 -17.63 -7.51 34.71
C GLN A 160 -18.50 -6.25 34.82
N VAL A 161 -18.33 -5.29 33.91
CA VAL A 161 -19.12 -4.05 33.89
C VAL A 161 -20.59 -4.34 33.58
N LEU A 162 -20.86 -5.25 32.63
CA LEU A 162 -22.22 -5.70 32.32
C LEU A 162 -22.87 -6.46 33.47
N GLU A 163 -22.12 -7.34 34.15
CA GLU A 163 -22.62 -8.09 35.32
C GLU A 163 -22.92 -7.17 36.51
N ALA A 164 -22.13 -6.11 36.72
CA ALA A 164 -22.37 -5.15 37.81
C ALA A 164 -23.55 -4.19 37.54
N ALA A 165 -24.00 -4.08 36.28
CA ALA A 165 -25.12 -3.23 35.88
C ALA A 165 -26.48 -3.96 35.88
N LEU A 166 -26.49 -5.28 36.07
CA LEU A 166 -27.67 -6.15 36.19
C LEU A 166 -28.05 -6.38 37.66
#